data_AF-A0A2I1EYD0-F1
#
_entry.id   AF-A0A2I1EYD0-F1
#
_cell.length_a   1.000
_cell.length_b   1.000
_cell.length_c   1.000
_cell.angle_alpha   90.00
_cell.angle_beta   90.00
_cell.angle_gamma   90.00
#
_symmetry.space_group_name_H-M   'P 1'
#
loop_
_entity.id
_entity.type
_entity.pdbx_description
1 polymer ?
#
loop_
_entity_poly.entity_id
_entity_poly.type
_entity_poly.pdbx_seq_one_letter_code
_entity_poly.pdbx_strand_id
1 'polypeptide(L)' 'MFGGGLRLCPVRKLSMIVLVCLTALMFRKYEINLVDKNSPIKITTAGDELLFEIKLRN' A
#
# COMPACT_ATOMS: atom_id res chain seq x y z
N MET A 1 -3.69 -1.79 13.39
CA MET A 1 -2.60 -1.29 12.53
C MET A 1 -1.23 -1.20 13.20
N PHE A 2 -1.09 -1.01 14.53
CA PHE A 2 0.23 -0.95 15.18
C PHE A 2 0.19 -1.36 16.67
N GLY A 3 -0.65 -2.34 17.01
CA GLY A 3 -0.92 -2.72 18.41
C GLY A 3 -1.65 -1.62 19.21
N GLY A 4 -1.53 -1.68 20.54
CA GLY A 4 -2.13 -0.76 21.51
C GLY A 4 -1.58 -0.97 22.93
N GLY A 5 -1.86 -0.02 23.84
CA GLY A 5 -1.36 -0.04 25.21
C GLY A 5 0.18 -0.06 25.29
N LEU A 6 0.74 -0.92 26.13
CA LEU A 6 2.18 -1.05 26.33
C LEU A 6 2.93 -1.64 25.11
N ARG A 7 2.20 -2.31 24.19
CA ARG A 7 2.73 -2.90 22.94
C ARG A 7 2.41 -2.04 21.71
N LEU A 8 2.25 -0.72 21.90
CA LEU A 8 2.11 0.20 20.78
C LEU A 8 3.43 0.27 20.01
N CYS A 9 3.39 0.14 18.68
CA CYS A 9 4.62 0.25 17.89
C CYS A 9 5.23 1.66 18.06
N PRO A 10 6.48 1.77 18.53
CA PRO A 10 7.10 3.07 18.78
C PRO A 10 7.30 3.86 17.48
N VAL A 11 7.47 3.16 16.35
CA VAL A 11 7.73 3.74 15.03
C VAL A 11 6.44 4.19 14.31
N ARG A 12 5.25 3.99 14.88
CA ARG A 12 3.96 4.22 14.20
C ARG A 12 3.86 5.58 13.52
N LYS A 13 4.32 6.65 14.16
CA LYS A 13 4.26 8.01 13.58
C LYS A 13 5.13 8.11 12.33
N LEU A 14 6.36 7.60 12.40
CA LEU A 14 7.28 7.58 11.25
C LEU A 14 6.75 6.67 10.14
N SER A 15 6.25 5.48 10.48
CA SER A 15 5.65 4.56 9.52
C SER A 15 4.47 5.20 8.78
N MET A 16 3.66 5.99 9.47
CA MET A 16 2.53 6.69 8.85
C MET A 16 3.01 7.80 7.90
N ILE A 17 4.05 8.55 8.26
CA ILE A 17 4.67 9.55 7.37
C ILE A 17 5.23 8.87 6.12
N VAL A 18 6.03 7.81 6.29
CA VAL A 18 6.61 7.06 5.16
C VAL A 18 5.51 6.50 4.26
N LEU A 19 4.46 5.92 4.83
CA LEU A 19 3.35 5.37 4.07
C LEU A 19 2.63 6.45 3.25
N VAL A 20 2.31 7.59 3.86
CA VAL A 20 1.63 8.69 3.18
C VAL A 20 2.52 9.31 2.11
N CYS A 21 3.78 9.60 2.42
CA CYS A 21 4.73 10.18 1.46
C CYS A 21 4.97 9.25 0.27
N LEU A 22 5.19 7.96 0.52
CA LEU A 22 5.39 6.98 -0.55
C LEU A 22 4.16 6.90 -1.45
N THR A 23 2.97 6.75 -0.84
CA THR A 23 1.71 6.65 -1.60
C THR A 23 1.47 7.91 -2.42
N ALA A 24 1.67 9.10 -1.84
CA ALA A 24 1.52 10.37 -2.54
C ALA A 24 2.49 10.52 -3.71
N LEU A 25 3.77 10.18 -3.52
CA LEU A 25 4.78 10.26 -4.58
C LEU A 25 4.49 9.27 -5.71
N MET A 26 4.06 8.06 -5.36
CA MET A 26 3.69 7.02 -6.33
C MET A 26 2.52 7.49 -7.20
N PHE A 27 1.44 7.97 -6.59
CA PHE A 27 0.27 8.44 -7.35
C PHE A 27 0.51 9.75 -8.11
N ARG A 28 1.44 10.60 -7.67
CA ARG A 28 1.83 11.79 -8.44
C ARG A 28 2.59 11.45 -9.70
N LYS A 29 3.53 10.49 -9.63
CA LYS A 29 4.41 10.16 -10.75
C LYS A 29 3.84 9.09 -11.66
N TYR A 30 3.01 8.20 -11.12
CA TYR A 30 2.52 7.04 -11.83
C TYR A 30 1.00 6.95 -11.80
N GLU A 31 0.44 6.44 -12.89
CA GLU A 31 -0.90 5.89 -12.93
C GLU A 31 -0.79 4.39 -12.66
N ILE A 32 -1.38 3.94 -11.56
CA ILE A 32 -1.31 2.55 -11.10
C ILE A 32 -2.70 1.95 -11.28
N ASN A 33 -2.81 0.96 -12.16
CA ASN A 33 -4.05 0.26 -12.45
C ASN A 33 -3.92 -1.20 -12.04
N LEU A 34 -4.91 -1.73 -11.32
CA LEU A 34 -5.01 -3.17 -11.10
C LEU A 34 -5.35 -3.84 -12.42
N VAL A 35 -4.55 -4.85 -12.82
CA VAL A 35 -4.72 -5.56 -14.11
C VAL A 35 -6.07 -6.26 -14.15
N ASP A 36 -6.44 -6.90 -13.04
CA ASP A 36 -7.69 -7.62 -12.92
C ASP A 36 -8.57 -7.01 -11.82
N LYS A 37 -9.54 -6.19 -12.23
CA LYS A 37 -10.46 -5.49 -11.31
C LYS A 37 -11.66 -6.34 -10.87
N ASN A 38 -11.88 -7.47 -11.53
CA ASN A 38 -13.07 -8.31 -11.35
C ASN A 38 -12.81 -9.55 -10.49
N SER A 39 -11.56 -9.94 -10.29
CA SER A 39 -11.20 -11.02 -9.40
C SER A 39 -11.42 -10.62 -7.95
N PRO A 40 -11.93 -11.54 -7.12
CA PRO A 40 -11.96 -11.33 -5.69
C PRO A 40 -10.54 -11.19 -5.18
N ILE A 41 -10.26 -10.06 -4.51
CA ILE A 41 -8.99 -9.85 -3.81
C ILE A 41 -8.88 -10.97 -2.77
N LYS A 42 -8.02 -11.95 -3.03
CA LYS A 42 -7.73 -13.01 -2.07
C LYS A 42 -6.83 -12.40 -0.99
N ILE A 43 -7.40 -12.25 0.20
CA ILE A 43 -6.70 -11.72 1.37
C ILE A 43 -6.24 -12.93 2.19
N THR A 44 -5.31 -13.72 1.67
CA THR A 44 -4.61 -14.69 2.52
C THR A 44 -3.43 -14.02 3.20
N THR A 45 -3.12 -14.44 4.42
CA THR A 45 -2.04 -13.88 5.25
C THR A 45 -0.64 -14.07 4.65
N ALA A 46 -0.52 -14.79 3.53
CA ALA A 46 0.69 -14.95 2.74
C ALA A 46 0.36 -14.52 1.29
N GLY A 47 0.87 -13.36 0.91
CA GLY A 47 0.45 -12.59 -0.27
C GLY A 47 0.14 -13.42 -1.51
N ASP A 48 -1.14 -13.42 -1.88
CA ASP A 48 -1.56 -13.69 -3.25
C ASP A 48 -0.94 -12.64 -4.18
N GLU A 49 -0.50 -13.06 -5.37
CA GLU A 49 0.11 -12.18 -6.37
C GLU A 49 -0.93 -11.20 -6.93
N LEU A 50 -0.87 -9.94 -6.50
CA LEU A 50 -1.63 -8.86 -7.11
C LEU A 50 -0.81 -8.23 -8.23
N LEU A 51 -1.29 -8.36 -9.46
CA LEU A 51 -0.65 -7.77 -10.64
C LEU A 51 -1.17 -6.35 -10.87
N PHE A 52 -0.24 -5.39 -10.88
CA PHE A 52 -0.51 -3.99 -11.17
C PHE A 52 0.21 -3.55 -12.45
N GLU A 53 -0.48 -2.79 -13.28
CA GLU A 53 0.09 -2.05 -14.39
C GLU A 53 0.50 -0.65 -13.91
N ILE A 54 1.76 -0.28 -14.14
CA ILE A 54 2.30 1.02 -13.74
C ILE A 54 2.67 1.80 -15.00
N LYS A 55 2.05 2.96 -15.19
CA LYS A 55 2.34 3.90 -16.29
C LYS A 55 2.87 5.20 -15.72
N LEU A 56 3.78 5.87 -16.43
CA LEU A 56 4.20 7.22 -16.07
C LEU A 56 3.01 8.17 -16.31
N ARG A 57 2.68 8.99 -15.31
CA ARG A 57 1.67 10.04 -15.46
C ARG A 57 2.35 11.24 -16.14
N ASN A 58 1.96 11.53 -17.38
CA ASN A 58 2.45 12.69 -18.14
C ASN A 58 1.69 13.96 -17.77
#